data_AF-A0A7Z0MBZ3-F1
#
_entry.id   AF-A0A7Z0MBZ3-F1
#
_cell.length_a   1.000
_cell.length_b   1.000
_cell.length_c   1.000
_cell.angle_alpha   90.00
_cell.angle_beta   90.00
_cell.angle_gamma   90.00
#
_symmetry.space_group_name_H-M   'P 1'
#
loop_
_entity.id
_entity.type
_entity.pdbx_description
1 polymer ?
#
loop_
_entity_poly.entity_id
_entity_poly.type
_entity_poly.pdbx_seq_one_letter_code
_entity_poly.pdbx_strand_id
1 'polypeptide(L)'
;MTDKSTHRDGTTPPRQLGRELLSAFTYQNATISKSELTSKHAAKGVTEHDLNEAIEWLKSEQLIEPADERGRIRLSPQGRSTWRNLMGHA
;
A
#
# COMPACT_ATOMS: atom_id res chain seq x y z
N MET A 1 27.25 6.86 24.01
CA MET A 1 26.17 7.82 23.72
C MET A 1 25.80 7.60 22.27
N THR A 2 24.75 6.91 21.84
CA THR A 2 23.54 6.39 22.48
C THR A 2 23.21 5.12 21.69
N ASP A 3 23.16 3.98 22.38
CA ASP A 3 22.57 2.75 21.86
C ASP A 3 21.09 3.04 21.63
N LYS A 4 20.69 3.26 20.38
CA LYS A 4 19.29 3.47 20.02
C LYS A 4 18.75 2.17 19.45
N SER A 5 18.54 1.24 20.38
CA SER A 5 17.44 0.28 20.41
C SER A 5 17.08 -0.32 19.06
N THR A 6 17.67 -1.48 18.79
CA THR A 6 17.02 -2.57 18.05
C THR A 6 15.57 -2.73 18.51
N HIS A 7 14.63 -2.24 17.71
CA HIS A 7 13.28 -2.79 17.68
C HIS A 7 13.21 -3.63 16.39
N ARG A 8 13.65 -4.89 16.49
CA ARG A 8 13.29 -5.92 15.52
C ARG A 8 11.84 -6.31 15.79
N ASP A 9 10.91 -5.41 15.50
CA ASP A 9 9.54 -5.84 15.24
C ASP A 9 9.55 -6.22 13.76
N GLY A 10 9.37 -7.51 13.46
CA GLY A 10 9.42 -8.05 12.10
C GLY A 10 8.26 -7.61 11.21
N THR A 11 7.68 -6.44 11.48
CA THR A 11 6.41 -5.96 10.95
C THR A 11 6.67 -4.67 10.19
N THR A 12 6.47 -4.69 8.86
CA THR A 12 6.61 -3.51 8.03
C THR A 12 5.59 -2.46 8.49
N PRO A 13 6.00 -1.22 8.85
CA PRO A 13 5.05 -0.23 9.34
C PRO A 13 3.99 0.07 8.27
N PRO A 14 2.72 0.28 8.66
CA PRO A 14 1.60 0.37 7.72
C PRO A 14 1.75 1.50 6.70
N ARG A 15 2.47 2.57 7.07
CA ARG A 15 2.82 3.68 6.14
C ARG A 15 3.82 3.26 5.06
N GLN A 16 4.82 2.46 5.42
CA GLN A 16 5.82 1.97 4.48
C GLN A 16 5.18 0.93 3.55
N LEU A 17 4.45 -0.02 4.13
CA LEU A 17 3.68 -1.01 3.38
C LEU A 17 2.66 -0.32 2.46
N GLY A 18 1.94 0.70 2.94
CA GLY A 18 0.99 1.46 2.13
C GLY A 18 1.63 2.10 0.89
N ARG A 19 2.85 2.64 1.01
CA ARG A 19 3.60 3.15 -0.14
C ARG A 19 3.99 2.04 -1.12
N GLU A 20 4.37 0.86 -0.64
CA GLU A 20 4.61 -0.30 -1.50
C GLU A 20 3.32 -0.80 -2.19
N LEU A 21 2.18 -0.78 -1.49
CA LEU A 21 0.88 -1.12 -2.08
C LEU A 21 0.52 -0.16 -3.21
N LEU A 22 0.87 1.13 -3.12
CA LEU A 22 0.68 2.07 -4.24
C LEU A 22 1.50 1.62 -5.46
N SER A 23 2.76 1.22 -5.29
CA SER A 23 3.56 0.69 -6.41
C SER A 23 3.04 -0.64 -6.98
N ALA A 24 2.14 -1.35 -6.28
CA ALA A 24 1.51 -2.55 -6.82
C ALA A 24 0.48 -2.26 -7.94
N PHE A 25 0.01 -1.01 -8.05
CA PHE A 25 -0.82 -0.57 -9.17
C PHE A 25 0.04 -0.43 -10.43
N THR A 26 -0.26 -1.23 -11.46
CA THR A 26 0.52 -1.29 -12.71
C THR A 26 0.41 -0.05 -13.57
N TYR A 27 -0.68 0.71 -13.47
CA TYR A 27 -0.90 1.97 -14.18
C TYR A 27 -1.86 2.86 -13.39
N GLN A 28 -1.91 4.15 -13.73
CA GLN A 28 -2.63 5.19 -12.98
C GLN A 28 -4.13 4.89 -12.75
N ASN A 29 -4.77 4.16 -13.67
CA ASN A 29 -6.19 3.80 -13.59
C ASN A 29 -6.40 2.30 -13.26
N ALA A 30 -5.37 1.61 -12.77
CA ALA A 30 -5.49 0.21 -12.42
C ALA A 30 -6.43 0.04 -11.23
N THR A 31 -7.21 -1.04 -11.28
CA THR A 31 -8.01 -1.53 -10.15
C THR A 31 -7.39 -2.82 -9.65
N ILE A 32 -7.23 -2.95 -8.34
CA ILE A 32 -6.68 -4.16 -7.73
C ILE A 32 -7.60 -4.67 -6.62
N SER A 33 -7.70 -5.98 -6.49
CA SER A 33 -8.48 -6.61 -5.42
C SER A 33 -7.60 -6.79 -4.18
N LYS A 34 -8.20 -6.79 -2.98
CA LYS A 34 -7.46 -7.09 -1.73
C LYS A 34 -6.68 -8.41 -1.84
N SER A 35 -7.28 -9.45 -2.40
CA SER A 35 -6.63 -10.74 -2.60
C SER A 35 -5.38 -10.67 -3.49
N GLU A 36 -5.38 -9.83 -4.52
CA GLU A 36 -4.19 -9.65 -5.37
C GLU A 36 -3.07 -8.89 -4.65
N LEU A 37 -3.43 -7.89 -3.85
CA LEU A 37 -2.47 -7.21 -2.97
C LEU A 37 -1.87 -8.20 -1.96
N THR A 38 -2.70 -9.03 -1.32
CA THR A 38 -2.25 -10.08 -0.41
C THR A 38 -1.31 -11.05 -1.12
N SER A 39 -1.69 -11.59 -2.28
CA SER A 39 -0.83 -12.53 -3.02
C SER A 39 0.52 -11.92 -3.42
N LYS A 40 0.55 -10.64 -3.81
CA LYS A 40 1.79 -9.93 -4.15
C LYS A 40 2.72 -9.71 -2.95
N HIS A 41 2.16 -9.57 -1.74
CA HIS A 41 2.92 -9.24 -0.53
C HIS A 41 3.09 -10.43 0.42
N ALA A 42 2.37 -11.54 0.21
CA ALA A 42 2.48 -12.77 0.99
C ALA A 42 3.91 -13.35 0.93
N ALA A 43 4.59 -13.22 -0.22
CA ALA A 43 5.99 -13.62 -0.38
C ALA A 43 6.98 -12.81 0.49
N LYS A 44 6.56 -11.64 0.99
CA LYS A 44 7.36 -10.78 1.87
C LYS A 44 7.06 -10.99 3.36
N GLY A 45 6.23 -11.97 3.71
CA GLY A 45 5.81 -12.20 5.10
C GLY A 45 4.79 -11.19 5.62
N VAL A 46 4.18 -10.40 4.73
CA VAL A 46 3.12 -9.45 5.10
C VAL A 46 1.85 -10.23 5.42
N THR A 47 1.30 -10.01 6.61
CA THR A 47 0.06 -10.66 7.02
C THR A 47 -1.17 -9.92 6.48
N GLU A 48 -2.34 -10.56 6.50
CA GLU A 48 -3.58 -9.88 6.14
C GLU A 48 -3.86 -8.69 7.08
N HIS A 49 -3.44 -8.78 8.35
CA HIS A 49 -3.60 -7.71 9.32
C HIS A 49 -2.82 -6.45 8.91
N ASP A 50 -1.53 -6.60 8.59
CA ASP A 50 -0.68 -5.49 8.10
C ASP A 50 -1.24 -4.86 6.83
N LEU A 51 -1.75 -5.70 5.94
CA LEU A 51 -2.33 -5.27 4.68
C LEU A 51 -3.62 -4.47 4.89
N ASN A 52 -4.46 -4.88 5.85
CA ASN A 52 -5.64 -4.11 6.25
C ASN A 52 -5.25 -2.77 6.87
N GLU A 53 -4.26 -2.74 7.78
CA GLU A 53 -3.79 -1.50 8.39
C GLU A 53 -3.24 -0.52 7.33
N ALA A 54 -2.48 -1.02 6.38
CA ALA A 54 -1.95 -0.22 5.27
C ALA A 54 -3.06 0.30 4.35
N ILE A 55 -4.07 -0.52 4.04
CA ILE A 55 -5.25 -0.10 3.25
C ILE A 55 -6.05 0.97 3.99
N GLU A 56 -6.32 0.78 5.29
CA GLU A 56 -7.05 1.76 6.10
C GLU A 56 -6.29 3.09 6.18
N TRP A 57 -4.96 3.04 6.33
CA TRP A 57 -4.12 4.23 6.26
C TRP A 57 -4.22 4.91 4.88
N LEU A 58 -4.10 4.17 3.77
CA LEU A 58 -4.23 4.72 2.42
C LEU A 58 -5.62 5.35 2.17
N LYS A 59 -6.68 4.79 2.75
CA LYS A 59 -8.04 5.35 2.70
C LYS A 59 -8.16 6.62 3.53
N SER A 60 -7.60 6.64 4.74
CA SER A 60 -7.54 7.81 5.61
C SER A 60 -6.82 8.98 4.95
N GLU A 61 -5.73 8.70 4.24
CA GLU A 61 -4.97 9.68 3.46
C GLU A 61 -5.61 10.04 2.11
N GLN A 62 -6.78 9.47 1.80
CA GLN A 62 -7.50 9.65 0.54
C GLN A 62 -6.65 9.31 -0.69
N LEU A 63 -5.75 8.33 -0.60
CA LEU A 63 -4.89 7.88 -1.69
C LEU A 63 -5.54 6.77 -2.52
N ILE A 64 -6.45 6.02 -1.92
CA ILE A 64 -7.22 4.99 -2.61
C ILE A 64 -8.71 5.18 -2.35
N GLU A 65 -9.51 4.65 -3.27
CA GLU A 65 -10.97 4.68 -3.20
C GLU A 65 -11.53 3.36 -3.74
N PRO A 66 -12.77 2.97 -3.37
CA PRO A 66 -13.44 1.83 -3.99
C PRO A 66 -13.57 2.05 -5.50
N ALA A 67 -13.32 0.99 -6.27
CA ALA A 67 -13.58 0.99 -7.70
C ALA A 67 -15.06 0.66 -7.99
N ASP A 68 -15.50 0.90 -9.22
CA ASP A 68 -16.82 0.48 -9.70
C ASP A 68 -17.04 -1.04 -9.58
N GLU A 69 -15.96 -1.83 -9.69
CA GLU A 69 -16.03 -3.27 -9.50
C GLU A 69 -16.03 -3.65 -8.01
N ARG A 70 -17.00 -4.47 -7.61
CA ARG A 70 -17.20 -4.87 -6.21
C ARG A 70 -15.96 -5.57 -5.65
N GLY A 71 -15.44 -5.05 -4.54
CA GLY A 71 -14.27 -5.61 -3.85
C GLY A 71 -12.92 -5.20 -4.44
N ARG A 72 -12.92 -4.32 -5.44
CA ARG A 72 -11.71 -3.70 -5.99
C ARG A 72 -11.52 -2.29 -5.45
N ILE A 73 -10.26 -1.89 -5.39
CA ILE A 73 -9.83 -0.53 -5.05
C ILE A 73 -9.06 0.06 -6.24
N ARG A 74 -9.13 1.38 -6.37
CA ARG A 74 -8.38 2.17 -7.36
C ARG A 74 -7.66 3.31 -6.68
N LEU A 75 -6.68 3.88 -7.39
CA LEU A 75 -6.04 5.12 -6.97
C LEU A 75 -7.01 6.30 -7.10
N SER A 76 -7.12 7.08 -6.04
CA SER A 76 -7.84 8.35 -6.05
C SER A 76 -7.08 9.42 -6.86
N PRO A 77 -7.67 10.57 -7.20
CA PRO A 77 -6.94 11.67 -7.84
C PRO A 77 -5.65 12.05 -7.11
N GLN A 78 -5.68 12.09 -5.77
CA GLN A 78 -4.50 12.36 -4.94
C GLN A 78 -3.51 11.18 -4.96
N GLY A 79 -4.01 9.95 -4.84
CA GLY A 79 -3.20 8.75 -4.91
C GLY A 79 -2.46 8.60 -6.23
N ARG A 80 -3.09 8.99 -7.34
CA ARG A 80 -2.47 9.01 -8.67
C ARG A 80 -1.28 9.97 -8.73
N SER A 81 -1.37 11.14 -8.11
CA SER A 81 -0.26 12.09 -8.02
C SER A 81 0.89 11.52 -7.18
N THR A 82 0.57 10.93 -6.02
CA THR A 82 1.56 10.25 -5.17
C THR A 82 2.22 9.08 -5.90
N TRP A 83 1.44 8.23 -6.55
CA TRP A 83 1.92 7.11 -7.37
C TRP A 83 2.83 7.59 -8.49
N ARG A 84 2.45 8.66 -9.20
CA ARG A 84 3.28 9.25 -10.26
C ARG A 84 4.62 9.75 -9.72
N ASN A 85 4.64 10.36 -8.53
CA ASN A 85 5.90 10.77 -7.89
C ASN A 85 6.77 9.56 -7.49
N LEU A 86 6.16 8.43 -7.13
CA LEU A 86 6.88 7.20 -6.81
C LEU A 86 7.45 6.52 -8.08
N MET A 87 6.71 6.53 -9.19
CA MET A 87 7.08 5.84 -10.44
C MET A 87 7.90 6.71 -11.40
N GLY A 88 7.75 8.03 -11.34
CA GLY A 88 8.42 8.99 -12.24
C GLY A 88 9.87 9.33 -11.88
N HIS A 89 10.43 8.67 -10.86
CA HIS A 89 11.84 8.71 -10.49
C HIS A 89 12.57 7.39 -10.80
N ALA A 90 11.98 6.52 -11.63
CA ALA A 90 12.59 5.28 -12.13
C ALA A 90 13.14 5.45 -13.55
#